data_AF-A0A662FA64-F1
#
_entry.id   AF-A0A662FA64-F1
#
_cell.length_a   1.000
_cell.length_b   1.000
_cell.length_c   1.000
_cell.angle_alpha   90.00
_cell.angle_beta   90.00
_cell.angle_gamma   90.00
#
_symmetry.space_group_name_H-M   'P 1'
#
loop_
_entity.id
_entity.type
_entity.pdbx_description
1 polymer ?
#
loop_
_entity_poly.entity_id
_entity_poly.type
_entity_poly.pdbx_seq_one_letter_code
_entity_poly.pdbx_strand_id
1 'polypeptide(L)'
;MNSNIKAVELAKKQREISVAEFFEKNRHLLGFDNPRKALLTTIKEAVDNALDACDEAEILPEIEVQIIHMGSNIYRVIVSDNGPGIVKKQIPPIFGKLLYGSKFHVLKQQRGQQGIGISAAALYGQLTTGRGIKIISRIHETEPAHYYVIKIDTRKNKPEIVEEGIVEWDKPHGTVLELDIEADYKKGDISVDEYLRQTAIVNPHATIIYTNPELKQEIFVRASEEIPKQPQGIKPHPYGVELGRLMNMLKWTTYKRMVPFLMNEFSRVGATTAKRILENAAILPTAKPKSLTREQAMALIEAIRKTPIISP
;
A
#
# COMPACT_ATOMS: atom_id res chain seq x y z
N MET A 1 -36.82 -36.95 16.67
CA MET A 1 -36.15 -36.52 15.41
C MET A 1 -36.67 -35.15 15.00
N ASN A 2 -36.09 -34.03 15.48
CA ASN A 2 -36.29 -32.68 14.89
C ASN A 2 -35.46 -31.60 15.61
N SER A 3 -34.14 -31.64 15.43
CA SER A 3 -33.25 -30.62 16.02
C SER A 3 -32.10 -30.20 15.09
N ASN A 4 -32.29 -30.26 13.76
CA ASN A 4 -31.17 -30.03 12.84
C ASN A 4 -31.50 -29.32 11.50
N ILE A 5 -32.53 -28.47 11.45
CA ILE A 5 -32.92 -27.80 10.19
C ILE A 5 -32.54 -26.30 10.17
N LYS A 6 -32.64 -25.59 11.30
CA LYS A 6 -32.27 -24.17 11.35
C LYS A 6 -30.77 -23.92 11.09
N ALA A 7 -29.88 -24.77 11.60
CA ALA A 7 -28.44 -24.61 11.38
C ALA A 7 -28.06 -24.81 9.90
N VAL A 8 -28.70 -25.77 9.20
CA VAL A 8 -28.49 -26.02 7.77
C VAL A 8 -29.09 -24.90 6.91
N GLU A 9 -30.24 -24.35 7.30
CA GLU A 9 -30.83 -23.18 6.65
C GLU A 9 -30.02 -21.90 6.86
N LEU A 10 -29.47 -21.70 8.05
CA LEU A 10 -28.56 -20.58 8.36
C LEU A 10 -27.22 -20.73 7.63
N ALA A 11 -26.69 -21.96 7.51
CA ALA A 11 -25.48 -22.24 6.74
C ALA A 11 -25.68 -21.94 5.25
N LYS A 12 -26.85 -22.24 4.67
CA LYS A 12 -27.18 -21.86 3.27
C LYS A 12 -27.24 -20.34 3.04
N LYS A 13 -27.40 -19.54 4.10
CA LYS A 13 -27.36 -18.07 4.03
C LYS A 13 -25.95 -17.49 4.17
N GLN A 14 -24.97 -18.31 4.57
CA GLN A 14 -23.57 -17.87 4.58
C GLN A 14 -23.09 -17.73 3.14
N ARG A 15 -22.70 -16.52 2.76
CA ARG A 15 -22.12 -16.20 1.46
C ARG A 15 -20.78 -15.51 1.70
N GLU A 16 -19.82 -15.78 0.84
CA GLU A 16 -18.59 -14.98 0.80
C GLU A 16 -18.96 -13.54 0.46
N ILE A 17 -18.45 -12.60 1.28
CA ILE A 17 -18.67 -11.18 1.07
C ILE A 17 -17.72 -10.75 -0.05
N SER A 18 -18.29 -10.17 -1.11
CA SER A 18 -17.48 -9.63 -2.20
C SER A 18 -16.66 -8.44 -1.72
N VAL A 19 -15.58 -8.12 -2.44
CA VAL A 19 -14.74 -6.98 -2.06
C VAL A 19 -15.47 -5.64 -2.17
N ALA A 20 -16.41 -5.51 -3.13
CA ALA A 20 -17.31 -4.35 -3.16
C ALA A 20 -18.21 -4.28 -1.94
N GLU A 21 -18.82 -5.39 -1.54
CA GLU A 21 -19.73 -5.39 -0.39
C GLU A 21 -18.97 -5.08 0.91
N PHE A 22 -17.73 -5.56 1.05
CA PHE A 22 -16.84 -5.14 2.12
C PHE A 22 -16.54 -3.64 2.05
N PHE A 23 -16.21 -3.11 0.88
CA PHE A 23 -15.90 -1.69 0.68
C PHE A 23 -17.10 -0.80 0.97
N GLU A 24 -18.28 -1.11 0.45
CA GLU A 24 -19.52 -0.36 0.68
C GLU A 24 -19.91 -0.32 2.17
N LYS A 25 -19.78 -1.44 2.88
CA LYS A 25 -20.07 -1.50 4.31
C LYS A 25 -18.99 -0.83 5.16
N ASN A 26 -17.76 -0.69 4.65
CA ASN A 26 -16.60 -0.23 5.40
C ASN A 26 -15.86 0.96 4.77
N ARG A 27 -16.55 1.81 4.00
CA ARG A 27 -15.93 2.99 3.31
C ARG A 27 -15.11 3.86 4.26
N HIS A 28 -15.57 3.98 5.50
CA HIS A 28 -14.92 4.75 6.56
C HIS A 28 -13.55 4.19 6.97
N LEU A 29 -13.33 2.87 6.90
CA LEU A 29 -12.04 2.25 7.21
C LEU A 29 -10.95 2.61 6.19
N LEU A 30 -11.36 3.02 4.99
CA LEU A 30 -10.47 3.29 3.87
C LEU A 30 -10.34 4.79 3.55
N GLY A 31 -10.98 5.66 4.36
CA GLY A 31 -10.89 7.11 4.17
C GLY A 31 -11.85 7.70 3.13
N PHE A 32 -12.89 6.95 2.74
CA PHE A 32 -13.91 7.34 1.76
C PHE A 32 -15.30 7.52 2.42
N ASP A 33 -15.35 7.97 3.68
CA ASP A 33 -16.58 8.19 4.44
C ASP A 33 -17.41 9.36 3.93
N ASN A 34 -16.76 10.42 3.42
CA ASN A 34 -17.43 11.60 2.90
C ASN A 34 -16.73 12.15 1.64
N PRO A 35 -17.45 12.88 0.76
CA PRO A 35 -16.90 13.35 -0.52
C PRO A 35 -15.66 14.25 -0.41
N ARG A 36 -15.55 15.05 0.68
CA ARG A 36 -14.39 15.91 0.93
C ARG A 36 -13.15 15.07 1.25
N LYS A 37 -13.28 14.09 2.14
CA LYS A 37 -12.18 13.20 2.51
C LYS A 37 -11.84 12.25 1.37
N ALA A 38 -12.81 11.81 0.56
CA ALA A 38 -12.56 10.98 -0.60
C ALA A 38 -11.60 11.65 -1.60
N LEU A 39 -11.78 12.95 -1.87
CA LEU A 39 -10.89 13.72 -2.72
C LEU A 39 -9.48 13.82 -2.14
N LEU A 40 -9.38 14.19 -0.86
CA LEU A 40 -8.10 14.29 -0.16
C LEU A 40 -7.36 12.95 -0.11
N THR A 41 -8.04 11.87 0.24
CA THR A 41 -7.49 10.51 0.30
C THR A 41 -7.00 10.08 -1.08
N THR A 42 -7.77 10.32 -2.14
CA THR A 42 -7.36 9.98 -3.51
C THR A 42 -6.07 10.67 -3.91
N ILE A 43 -5.98 11.98 -3.67
CA ILE A 43 -4.81 12.78 -4.02
C ILE A 43 -3.61 12.38 -3.15
N LYS A 44 -3.82 12.19 -1.85
CA LYS A 44 -2.80 11.71 -0.94
C LYS A 44 -2.19 10.40 -1.41
N GLU A 45 -3.02 9.39 -1.72
CA GLU A 45 -2.52 8.08 -2.13
C GLU A 45 -1.85 8.13 -3.51
N ALA A 46 -2.29 8.99 -4.43
CA ALA A 46 -1.63 9.18 -5.72
C ALA A 46 -0.27 9.87 -5.60
N VAL A 47 -0.21 10.99 -4.85
CA VAL A 47 1.03 11.76 -4.62
C VAL A 47 2.04 10.96 -3.80
N ASP A 48 1.61 10.27 -2.74
CA ASP A 48 2.49 9.43 -1.92
C ASP A 48 3.13 8.31 -2.76
N ASN A 49 2.37 7.69 -3.68
CA ASN A 49 2.91 6.65 -4.56
C ASN A 49 3.87 7.23 -5.61
N ALA A 50 3.59 8.41 -6.16
CA ALA A 50 4.49 9.11 -7.07
C ALA A 50 5.83 9.46 -6.39
N LEU A 51 5.76 10.02 -5.18
CA LEU A 51 6.96 10.32 -4.37
C LEU A 51 7.74 9.06 -4.05
N ASP A 52 7.09 8.01 -3.53
CA ASP A 52 7.75 6.73 -3.21
C ASP A 52 8.44 6.14 -4.46
N ALA A 53 7.80 6.20 -5.64
CA ALA A 53 8.36 5.66 -6.88
C ALA A 53 9.60 6.45 -7.36
N CYS A 54 9.59 7.77 -7.27
CA CYS A 54 10.73 8.62 -7.62
C CYS A 54 11.88 8.40 -6.62
N ASP A 55 11.56 8.42 -5.32
CA ASP A 55 12.53 8.26 -4.23
C ASP A 55 13.23 6.89 -4.32
N GLU A 56 12.49 5.82 -4.64
CA GLU A 56 13.06 4.46 -4.81
C GLU A 56 13.93 4.30 -6.05
N ALA A 57 13.68 5.09 -7.09
CA ALA A 57 14.47 5.11 -8.32
C ALA A 57 15.62 6.12 -8.28
N GLU A 58 15.81 6.82 -7.15
CA GLU A 58 16.80 7.88 -7.00
C GLU A 58 16.62 9.00 -8.06
N ILE A 59 15.36 9.33 -8.37
CA ILE A 59 14.97 10.41 -9.28
C ILE A 59 14.41 11.57 -8.45
N LEU A 60 14.84 12.81 -8.76
CA LEU A 60 14.26 14.00 -8.15
C LEU A 60 12.80 14.16 -8.61
N PRO A 61 11.81 14.11 -7.68
CA PRO A 61 10.41 14.05 -8.08
C PRO A 61 9.93 15.34 -8.76
N GLU A 62 9.24 15.17 -9.88
CA GLU A 62 8.43 16.18 -10.56
C GLU A 62 7.02 15.65 -10.70
N ILE A 63 6.12 16.15 -9.85
CA ILE A 63 4.76 15.65 -9.73
C ILE A 63 3.81 16.76 -10.18
N GLU A 64 2.97 16.44 -11.14
CA GLU A 64 1.89 17.31 -11.59
C GLU A 64 0.56 16.77 -11.06
N VAL A 65 -0.21 17.61 -10.39
CA VAL A 65 -1.53 17.30 -9.85
C VAL A 65 -2.53 18.26 -10.46
N GLN A 66 -3.54 17.73 -11.15
CA GLN A 66 -4.62 18.51 -11.73
C GLN A 66 -5.96 17.99 -11.23
N ILE A 67 -6.84 18.91 -10.83
CA ILE A 67 -8.21 18.59 -10.43
C ILE A 67 -9.15 19.38 -11.32
N ILE A 68 -10.02 18.69 -12.04
CA ILE A 68 -10.98 19.30 -12.97
C ILE A 68 -12.40 19.01 -12.46
N HIS A 69 -13.21 20.06 -12.31
CA HIS A 69 -14.63 19.89 -12.00
C HIS A 69 -15.40 19.51 -13.27
N MET A 70 -15.97 18.30 -13.29
CA MET A 70 -16.67 17.73 -14.44
C MET A 70 -18.19 18.00 -14.41
N GLY A 71 -18.69 18.66 -13.36
CA GLY A 71 -20.12 18.84 -13.08
C GLY A 71 -20.71 17.74 -12.18
N SER A 72 -21.89 17.98 -11.62
CA SER A 72 -22.63 17.02 -10.77
C SER A 72 -21.81 16.45 -9.58
N ASN A 73 -20.97 17.29 -8.95
CA ASN A 73 -20.04 16.88 -7.88
C ASN A 73 -19.01 15.82 -8.30
N ILE A 74 -18.79 15.63 -9.60
CA ILE A 74 -17.75 14.74 -10.11
C ILE A 74 -16.49 15.57 -10.38
N TYR A 75 -15.38 15.09 -9.85
CA TYR A 75 -14.05 15.67 -10.07
C TYR A 75 -13.16 14.64 -10.75
N ARG A 76 -12.44 15.10 -11.77
CA ARG A 76 -11.36 14.35 -12.41
C ARG A 76 -10.06 14.72 -11.72
N VAL A 77 -9.39 13.73 -11.16
CA VAL A 77 -8.07 13.85 -10.55
C VAL A 77 -7.07 13.25 -11.52
N ILE A 78 -6.08 14.04 -11.92
CA ILE A 78 -4.95 13.61 -12.74
C ILE A 78 -3.68 13.82 -11.92
N VAL A 79 -2.86 12.78 -11.80
CA VAL A 79 -1.54 12.85 -11.18
C VAL A 79 -0.52 12.27 -12.14
N SER A 80 0.49 13.06 -12.51
CA SER A 80 1.63 12.63 -13.33
C SER A 80 2.92 12.72 -12.51
N ASP A 81 3.79 11.73 -12.67
CA ASP A 81 5.14 11.73 -12.11
C ASP A 81 6.19 11.48 -13.20
N ASN A 82 7.44 11.82 -12.88
CA ASN A 82 8.64 11.49 -13.64
C ASN A 82 9.38 10.27 -13.04
N GLY A 83 8.68 9.38 -12.34
CA GLY A 83 9.28 8.18 -11.75
C GLY A 83 9.72 7.15 -12.80
N PRO A 84 10.13 5.93 -12.38
CA PRO A 84 10.64 4.91 -13.29
C PRO A 84 9.56 4.28 -14.20
N GLY A 85 8.30 4.68 -14.06
CA GLY A 85 7.17 4.02 -14.70
C GLY A 85 6.86 2.64 -14.12
N ILE A 86 5.88 1.97 -14.71
CA ILE A 86 5.37 0.68 -14.26
C ILE A 86 5.47 -0.32 -15.40
N VAL A 87 6.10 -1.46 -15.13
CA VAL A 87 6.18 -2.57 -16.09
C VAL A 87 4.79 -2.98 -16.53
N LYS A 88 4.56 -3.08 -17.85
CA LYS A 88 3.27 -3.44 -18.48
C LYS A 88 2.44 -4.49 -17.73
N LYS A 89 3.08 -5.62 -17.36
CA LYS A 89 2.42 -6.75 -16.68
C LYS A 89 1.94 -6.43 -15.26
N GLN A 90 2.50 -5.40 -14.62
CA GLN A 90 2.20 -4.99 -13.25
C GLN A 90 1.12 -3.90 -13.19
N ILE A 91 0.83 -3.20 -14.30
CA ILE A 91 -0.19 -2.13 -14.33
C ILE A 91 -1.56 -2.66 -13.90
N PRO A 92 -2.14 -3.72 -14.53
CA PRO A 92 -3.45 -4.22 -14.14
C PRO A 92 -3.56 -4.63 -12.66
N PRO A 93 -2.65 -5.45 -12.09
CA PRO A 93 -2.81 -5.87 -10.70
C PRO A 93 -2.56 -4.75 -9.68
N ILE A 94 -1.73 -3.73 -9.96
CA ILE A 94 -1.54 -2.59 -9.05
C ILE A 94 -2.85 -1.79 -8.88
N PHE A 95 -3.55 -1.51 -9.98
CA PHE A 95 -4.73 -0.64 -9.94
C PHE A 95 -6.05 -1.41 -9.84
N GLY A 96 -6.07 -2.68 -10.23
CA GLY A 96 -7.29 -3.50 -10.34
C GLY A 96 -7.38 -4.66 -9.33
N LYS A 97 -6.45 -4.79 -8.38
CA LYS A 97 -6.51 -5.80 -7.32
C LYS A 97 -6.26 -5.17 -5.95
N LEU A 98 -7.22 -5.33 -5.05
CA LEU A 98 -7.07 -4.90 -3.66
C LEU A 98 -6.11 -5.83 -2.91
N LEU A 99 -5.34 -5.25 -1.99
CA LEU A 99 -4.27 -5.91 -1.23
C LEU A 99 -3.15 -6.46 -2.15
N TYR A 100 -2.81 -5.69 -3.18
CA TYR A 100 -1.71 -6.00 -4.10
C TYR A 100 -0.62 -4.95 -3.99
N GLY A 101 0.61 -5.38 -3.75
CA GLY A 101 1.76 -4.47 -3.74
C GLY A 101 2.99 -5.11 -3.10
N SER A 102 4.14 -4.54 -3.42
CA SER A 102 5.44 -4.91 -2.83
C SER A 102 5.57 -4.53 -1.34
N LYS A 103 4.75 -3.59 -0.86
CA LYS A 103 4.83 -2.99 0.49
C LYS A 103 4.46 -3.95 1.65
N PHE A 104 3.84 -5.11 1.37
CA PHE A 104 3.40 -6.06 2.41
C PHE A 104 4.49 -7.00 2.94
N HIS A 105 5.53 -7.25 2.15
CA HIS A 105 6.48 -8.33 2.42
C HIS A 105 7.76 -7.85 3.11
N VAL A 106 7.98 -6.54 3.15
CA VAL A 106 9.18 -5.93 3.72
C VAL A 106 8.75 -4.91 4.77
N LEU A 107 9.27 -5.04 6.00
CA LEU A 107 9.13 -3.97 7.00
C LEU A 107 10.09 -2.85 6.62
N LYS A 108 9.63 -1.92 5.79
CA LYS A 108 10.34 -0.70 5.38
C LYS A 108 9.46 0.49 5.74
N GLN A 109 10.05 1.58 6.20
CA GLN A 109 9.31 2.83 6.38
C GLN A 109 8.95 3.36 4.99
N GLN A 110 7.65 3.47 4.71
CA GLN A 110 7.11 4.01 3.45
C GLN A 110 5.84 4.80 3.79
N ARG A 111 5.41 5.72 2.92
CA ARG A 111 4.23 6.56 3.14
C ARG A 111 2.94 5.75 3.23
N GLY A 112 2.81 4.75 2.34
CA GLY A 112 1.68 3.82 2.32
C GLY A 112 1.98 2.51 3.05
N GLN A 113 1.16 2.13 4.04
CA GLN A 113 1.38 0.90 4.84
C GLN A 113 0.63 -0.34 4.34
N GLN A 114 -0.52 -0.16 3.68
CA GLN A 114 -1.50 -1.24 3.55
C GLN A 114 -1.72 -1.72 2.12
N GLY A 115 -1.02 -1.20 1.10
CA GLY A 115 -1.15 -1.67 -0.30
C GLY A 115 -2.59 -1.68 -0.85
N ILE A 116 -3.45 -0.81 -0.31
CA ILE A 116 -4.86 -0.66 -0.68
C ILE A 116 -5.21 0.72 -1.22
N GLY A 117 -4.37 1.73 -0.97
CA GLY A 117 -4.76 3.14 -1.12
C GLY A 117 -5.27 3.49 -2.51
N ILE A 118 -4.44 3.26 -3.55
CA ILE A 118 -4.81 3.65 -4.91
C ILE A 118 -5.89 2.75 -5.51
N SER A 119 -5.88 1.45 -5.21
CA SER A 119 -6.93 0.53 -5.68
C SER A 119 -8.28 0.80 -4.97
N ALA A 120 -8.25 1.30 -3.74
CA ALA A 120 -9.44 1.78 -3.02
C ALA A 120 -10.00 3.05 -3.66
N ALA A 121 -9.15 4.00 -4.07
CA ALA A 121 -9.57 5.15 -4.85
C ALA A 121 -10.17 4.72 -6.20
N ALA A 122 -9.54 3.78 -6.91
CA ALA A 122 -10.06 3.22 -8.15
C ALA A 122 -11.44 2.57 -7.95
N LEU A 123 -11.63 1.78 -6.88
CA LEU A 123 -12.92 1.19 -6.55
C LEU A 123 -13.96 2.25 -6.20
N TYR A 124 -13.60 3.28 -5.45
CA TYR A 124 -14.50 4.38 -5.12
C TYR A 124 -14.96 5.13 -6.37
N GLY A 125 -14.04 5.49 -7.27
CA GLY A 125 -14.36 6.09 -8.56
C GLY A 125 -15.27 5.21 -9.40
N GLN A 126 -14.99 3.91 -9.47
CA GLN A 126 -15.84 2.95 -10.17
C GLN A 126 -17.26 2.85 -9.58
N LEU A 127 -17.41 2.83 -8.25
CA LEU A 127 -18.71 2.72 -7.59
C LEU A 127 -19.53 4.01 -7.70
N THR A 128 -18.87 5.18 -7.75
CA THR A 128 -19.54 6.49 -7.79
C THR A 128 -19.82 6.97 -9.20
N THR A 129 -18.90 6.78 -10.14
CA THR A 129 -19.00 7.29 -11.52
C THR A 129 -19.19 6.22 -12.58
N GLY A 130 -18.93 4.94 -12.24
CA GLY A 130 -18.96 3.82 -13.19
C GLY A 130 -17.76 3.77 -14.14
N ARG A 131 -16.83 4.73 -14.06
CA ARG A 131 -15.63 4.83 -14.92
C ARG A 131 -14.46 4.05 -14.33
N GLY A 132 -13.62 3.49 -15.20
CA GLY A 132 -12.36 2.87 -14.79
C GLY A 132 -11.29 3.91 -14.55
N ILE A 133 -10.26 3.52 -13.79
CA ILE A 133 -9.04 4.32 -13.66
C ILE A 133 -8.25 4.24 -14.96
N LYS A 134 -7.77 5.39 -15.46
CA LYS A 134 -6.90 5.42 -16.65
C LYS A 134 -5.46 5.60 -16.23
N ILE A 135 -4.58 4.81 -16.84
CA ILE A 135 -3.16 4.81 -16.54
C ILE A 135 -2.39 4.94 -17.85
N ILE A 136 -1.45 5.88 -17.90
CA ILE A 136 -0.41 5.93 -18.91
C ILE A 136 0.91 5.68 -18.20
N SER A 137 1.76 4.79 -18.70
CA SER A 137 3.07 4.57 -18.11
C SER A 137 4.11 4.16 -19.14
N ARG A 138 5.32 4.68 -18.98
CA ARG A 138 6.50 4.37 -19.81
C ARG A 138 7.69 4.16 -18.89
N ILE A 139 8.43 3.09 -19.15
CA ILE A 139 9.57 2.69 -18.33
C ILE A 139 10.90 3.27 -18.84
N HIS A 140 10.98 3.57 -20.14
CA HIS A 140 12.20 4.06 -20.78
C HIS A 140 11.87 4.74 -22.11
N GLU A 141 12.76 5.59 -22.61
CA GLU A 141 12.55 6.35 -23.85
C GLU A 141 12.41 5.49 -25.10
N THR A 142 13.05 4.32 -25.09
CA THR A 142 13.00 3.35 -26.19
C THR A 142 11.78 2.44 -26.15
N GLU A 143 10.99 2.49 -25.08
CA GLU A 143 9.84 1.63 -24.85
C GLU A 143 8.54 2.43 -25.08
N PRO A 144 7.48 1.81 -25.62
CA PRO A 144 6.21 2.51 -25.85
C PRO A 144 5.54 2.92 -24.54
N ALA A 145 4.84 4.06 -24.54
CA ALA A 145 3.99 4.43 -23.43
C ALA A 145 2.69 3.62 -23.48
N HIS A 146 2.47 2.78 -22.47
CA HIS A 146 1.29 1.93 -22.38
C HIS A 146 0.13 2.69 -21.77
N TYR A 147 -1.04 2.58 -22.40
CA TYR A 147 -2.29 3.14 -21.92
C TYR A 147 -3.26 2.03 -21.51
N TYR A 148 -3.90 2.19 -20.36
CA TYR A 148 -4.85 1.24 -19.81
C TYR A 148 -6.06 1.95 -19.20
N VAL A 149 -7.25 1.40 -19.40
CA VAL A 149 -8.44 1.70 -18.60
C VAL A 149 -8.81 0.45 -17.81
N ILE A 150 -8.74 0.52 -16.49
CA ILE A 150 -8.88 -0.63 -15.60
C ILE A 150 -10.10 -0.47 -14.70
N LYS A 151 -10.87 -1.54 -14.58
CA LYS A 151 -11.91 -1.73 -13.57
C LYS A 151 -11.55 -2.89 -12.65
N ILE A 152 -12.23 -2.96 -11.51
CA ILE A 152 -12.09 -4.03 -10.53
C ILE A 152 -13.31 -4.94 -10.64
N ASP A 153 -13.11 -6.22 -10.96
CA ASP A 153 -14.12 -7.26 -10.72
C ASP A 153 -14.22 -7.46 -9.21
N THR A 154 -15.28 -6.89 -8.64
CA THR A 154 -15.49 -6.83 -7.19
C THR A 154 -15.85 -8.17 -6.58
N ARG A 155 -16.31 -9.14 -7.39
CA ARG A 155 -16.60 -10.51 -6.94
C ARG A 155 -15.32 -11.33 -6.84
N LYS A 156 -14.43 -11.21 -7.83
CA LYS A 156 -13.20 -12.02 -7.91
C LYS A 156 -11.96 -11.32 -7.36
N ASN A 157 -12.03 -10.03 -7.04
CA ASN A 157 -10.89 -9.17 -6.73
C ASN A 157 -9.79 -9.30 -7.79
N LYS A 158 -10.16 -9.06 -9.06
CA LYS A 158 -9.25 -9.14 -10.20
C LYS A 158 -9.40 -7.91 -11.08
N PRO A 159 -8.31 -7.49 -11.75
CA PRO A 159 -8.39 -6.43 -12.74
C PRO A 159 -9.22 -6.89 -13.94
N GLU A 160 -10.08 -5.99 -14.40
CA GLU A 160 -10.80 -6.06 -15.66
C GLU A 160 -10.26 -4.94 -16.57
N ILE A 161 -9.61 -5.32 -17.66
CA ILE A 161 -9.06 -4.36 -18.63
C ILE A 161 -10.18 -3.99 -19.60
N VAL A 162 -10.60 -2.72 -19.55
CA VAL A 162 -11.63 -2.17 -20.43
C VAL A 162 -11.03 -1.72 -21.75
N GLU A 163 -9.84 -1.12 -21.68
CA GLU A 163 -9.12 -0.59 -22.83
C GLU A 163 -7.61 -0.80 -22.61
N GLU A 164 -6.89 -1.17 -23.65
CA GLU A 164 -5.43 -1.31 -23.67
C GLU A 164 -4.90 -0.73 -25.00
N GLY A 165 -3.85 0.07 -24.92
CA GLY A 165 -3.25 0.68 -26.11
C GLY A 165 -1.84 1.18 -25.87
N ILE A 166 -1.31 1.82 -26.90
CA ILE A 166 -0.05 2.56 -26.85
C ILE A 166 -0.38 3.99 -27.26
N VAL A 167 0.18 4.96 -26.55
CA VAL A 167 0.01 6.39 -26.82
C VAL A 167 1.36 7.04 -27.07
N GLU A 168 1.38 8.10 -27.86
CA GLU A 168 2.57 8.96 -27.94
C GLU A 168 2.70 9.75 -26.63
N TRP A 169 3.93 9.81 -26.13
CA TRP A 169 4.23 10.51 -24.89
C TRP A 169 5.62 11.12 -24.95
N ASP A 170 5.73 12.39 -24.58
CA ASP A 170 6.97 13.16 -24.73
C ASP A 170 7.99 12.90 -23.61
N LYS A 171 7.53 12.40 -22.45
CA LYS A 171 8.41 12.15 -21.30
C LYS A 171 9.19 10.83 -21.45
N PRO A 172 10.48 10.76 -21.05
CA PRO A 172 11.31 9.56 -21.16
C PRO A 172 10.76 8.38 -20.35
N HIS A 173 10.24 8.64 -19.16
CA HIS A 173 9.66 7.67 -18.24
C HIS A 173 8.67 8.36 -17.30
N GLY A 174 7.85 7.57 -16.62
CA GLY A 174 6.93 8.03 -15.58
C GLY A 174 5.58 7.35 -15.63
N THR A 175 4.66 7.86 -14.84
CA THR A 175 3.27 7.40 -14.81
C THR A 175 2.30 8.59 -14.79
N VAL A 176 1.16 8.44 -15.46
CA VAL A 176 0.00 9.33 -15.35
C VAL A 176 -1.17 8.49 -14.91
N LEU A 177 -1.86 8.97 -13.87
CA LEU A 177 -3.06 8.39 -13.32
C LEU A 177 -4.21 9.37 -13.47
N GLU A 178 -5.32 8.94 -14.06
CA GLU A 178 -6.56 9.71 -14.17
C GLU A 178 -7.71 8.94 -13.53
N LEU A 179 -8.42 9.60 -12.61
CA LEU A 179 -9.56 9.03 -11.90
C LEU A 179 -10.71 10.03 -11.80
N ASP A 180 -11.92 9.57 -12.14
CA ASP A 180 -13.16 10.34 -11.94
C ASP A 180 -13.85 9.85 -10.66
N ILE A 181 -14.10 10.77 -9.71
CA ILE A 181 -14.71 10.46 -8.40
C ILE A 181 -15.82 11.46 -8.07
N GLU A 182 -16.83 11.01 -7.34
CA GLU A 182 -17.75 11.91 -6.64
C GLU A 182 -17.05 12.53 -5.43
N ALA A 183 -16.97 13.85 -5.36
CA ALA A 183 -16.17 14.56 -4.37
C ALA A 183 -16.73 15.95 -4.07
N ASP A 184 -16.21 16.58 -3.00
CA ASP A 184 -16.51 17.97 -2.66
C ASP A 184 -15.18 18.74 -2.45
N TYR A 185 -14.91 19.72 -3.31
CA TYR A 185 -13.72 20.57 -3.20
C TYR A 185 -14.03 21.80 -2.36
N LYS A 186 -13.33 21.92 -1.22
CA LYS A 186 -13.43 23.06 -0.30
C LYS A 186 -12.05 23.50 0.15
N LYS A 187 -11.88 24.82 0.28
CA LYS A 187 -10.68 25.46 0.82
C LYS A 187 -10.67 25.40 2.36
N GLY A 188 -9.49 25.61 2.95
CA GLY A 188 -9.27 25.63 4.41
C GLY A 188 -8.19 24.64 4.87
N ASP A 189 -8.02 24.49 6.18
CA ASP A 189 -6.86 23.76 6.74
C ASP A 189 -6.86 22.24 6.46
N ILE A 190 -8.04 21.66 6.20
CA ILE A 190 -8.22 20.24 5.85
C ILE A 190 -8.57 20.13 4.35
N SER A 191 -7.97 20.99 3.52
CA SER A 191 -8.18 21.00 2.07
C SER A 191 -7.06 20.25 1.36
N VAL A 192 -7.31 19.94 0.10
CA VAL A 192 -6.28 19.40 -0.80
C VAL A 192 -5.14 20.39 -0.98
N ASP A 193 -5.46 21.69 -1.12
CA ASP A 193 -4.47 22.75 -1.31
C ASP A 193 -3.45 22.78 -0.17
N GLU A 194 -3.95 22.71 1.07
CA GLU A 194 -3.10 22.71 2.27
C GLU A 194 -2.29 21.42 2.39
N TYR A 195 -2.87 20.27 2.05
CA TYR A 195 -2.14 19.00 2.01
C TYR A 195 -0.96 19.04 1.02
N LEU A 196 -1.16 19.54 -0.19
CA LEU A 196 -0.09 19.65 -1.19
C LEU A 196 0.99 20.64 -0.73
N ARG A 197 0.60 21.76 -0.12
CA ARG A 197 1.54 22.72 0.49
C ARG A 197 2.39 22.07 1.58
N GLN A 198 1.77 21.37 2.53
CA GLN A 198 2.48 20.66 3.59
C GLN A 198 3.39 19.55 3.03
N THR A 199 2.92 18.85 2.00
CA THR A 199 3.69 17.81 1.32
C THR A 199 4.95 18.40 0.67
N ALA A 200 4.83 19.56 0.01
CA ALA A 200 5.99 20.26 -0.55
C ALA A 200 6.99 20.71 0.53
N ILE A 201 6.51 21.18 1.69
CA ILE A 201 7.39 21.58 2.81
C ILE A 201 8.18 20.40 3.37
N VAL A 202 7.53 19.24 3.55
CA VAL A 202 8.17 18.05 4.12
C VAL A 202 9.09 17.34 3.11
N ASN A 203 8.91 17.59 1.82
CA ASN A 203 9.67 16.96 0.73
C ASN A 203 10.41 18.02 -0.08
N PRO A 204 11.47 18.62 0.49
CA PRO A 204 12.16 19.76 -0.12
C PRO A 204 12.85 19.38 -1.44
N HIS A 205 13.05 18.10 -1.74
CA HIS A 205 13.63 17.61 -2.99
C HIS A 205 12.61 17.44 -4.12
N ALA A 206 11.31 17.53 -3.82
CA ALA A 206 10.24 17.35 -4.79
C ALA A 206 9.76 18.68 -5.37
N THR A 207 9.41 18.69 -6.65
CA THR A 207 8.67 19.77 -7.30
C THR A 207 7.24 19.33 -7.53
N ILE A 208 6.27 20.11 -7.05
CA ILE A 208 4.84 19.81 -7.18
C ILE A 208 4.17 20.94 -7.96
N ILE A 209 3.63 20.62 -9.13
CA ILE A 209 2.85 21.53 -9.97
C ILE A 209 1.38 21.21 -9.72
N TYR A 210 0.64 22.13 -9.11
CA TYR A 210 -0.75 21.92 -8.73
C TYR A 210 -1.68 22.84 -9.53
N THR A 211 -2.65 22.27 -10.25
CA THR A 211 -3.75 23.01 -10.89
C THR A 211 -5.06 22.66 -10.21
N ASN A 212 -5.69 23.65 -9.58
CA ASN A 212 -6.94 23.46 -8.84
C ASN A 212 -8.18 23.47 -9.79
N PRO A 213 -9.39 23.16 -9.27
CA PRO A 213 -10.62 23.19 -10.06
C PRO A 213 -11.01 24.57 -10.64
N GLU A 214 -10.45 25.64 -10.10
CA GLU A 214 -10.63 27.03 -10.59
C GLU A 214 -9.61 27.39 -11.68
N LEU A 215 -8.84 26.41 -12.18
CA LEU A 215 -7.76 26.57 -13.18
C LEU A 215 -6.60 27.47 -12.70
N LYS A 216 -6.47 27.67 -11.40
CA LYS A 216 -5.33 28.35 -10.80
C LYS A 216 -4.20 27.35 -10.63
N GLN A 217 -3.04 27.68 -11.21
CA GLN A 217 -1.82 26.90 -11.05
C GLN A 217 -0.95 27.47 -9.92
N GLU A 218 -0.45 26.59 -9.07
CA GLU A 218 0.55 26.87 -8.04
C GLU A 218 1.74 25.91 -8.24
N ILE A 219 2.96 26.43 -8.26
CA ILE A 219 4.17 25.64 -8.44
C ILE A 219 4.97 25.70 -7.16
N PHE A 220 5.14 24.54 -6.52
CA PHE A 220 6.02 24.36 -5.38
C PHE A 220 7.36 23.82 -5.88
N VAL A 221 8.31 24.72 -6.09
CA VAL A 221 9.66 24.37 -6.58
C VAL A 221 10.45 23.68 -5.46
N ARG A 222 11.26 22.68 -5.82
CA ARG A 222 12.16 22.03 -4.86
C ARG A 222 13.15 23.03 -4.25
N ALA A 223 13.42 22.87 -2.96
CA ALA A 223 14.42 23.62 -2.21
C ALA A 223 15.76 22.88 -2.07
N SER A 224 15.81 21.59 -2.38
CA SER A 224 17.01 20.75 -2.31
C SER A 224 17.12 19.86 -3.55
N GLU A 225 18.35 19.48 -3.91
CA GLU A 225 18.64 18.45 -4.90
C GLU A 225 19.17 17.15 -4.25
N GLU A 226 19.23 17.12 -2.91
CA GLU A 226 19.62 15.93 -2.16
C GLU A 226 18.43 14.99 -1.99
N ILE A 227 18.54 13.79 -2.56
CA ILE A 227 17.55 12.73 -2.39
C ILE A 227 17.71 12.11 -1.00
N PRO A 228 16.64 12.00 -0.20
CA PRO A 228 16.70 11.36 1.12
C PRO A 228 17.21 9.92 1.03
N LYS A 229 18.00 9.51 2.03
CA LYS A 229 18.49 8.13 2.12
C LYS A 229 17.32 7.17 2.23
N GLN A 230 17.25 6.21 1.31
CA GLN A 230 16.20 5.20 1.31
C GLN A 230 16.22 4.37 2.60
N PRO A 231 15.07 4.21 3.27
CA PRO A 231 14.98 3.32 4.42
C PRO A 231 15.21 1.88 3.95
N GLN A 232 15.98 1.11 4.73
CA GLN A 232 16.25 -0.28 4.41
C GLN A 232 15.18 -1.18 5.03
N GLY A 233 14.85 -2.26 4.32
CA GLY A 233 13.98 -3.30 4.87
C GLY A 233 14.60 -3.95 6.11
N ILE A 234 13.88 -3.96 7.22
CA ILE A 234 14.34 -4.59 8.46
C ILE A 234 13.58 -5.88 8.76
N LYS A 235 14.19 -6.73 9.58
CA LYS A 235 13.53 -7.88 10.21
C LYS A 235 12.71 -7.41 11.41
N PRO A 236 11.62 -8.11 11.75
CA PRO A 236 10.85 -7.77 12.94
C PRO A 236 11.72 -7.85 14.20
N HIS A 237 11.55 -6.89 15.09
CA HIS A 237 12.17 -6.97 16.42
C HIS A 237 11.40 -7.98 17.29
N PRO A 238 12.06 -8.87 18.06
CA PRO A 238 11.39 -9.91 18.83
C PRO A 238 10.30 -9.39 19.78
N TYR A 239 10.51 -8.23 20.41
CA TYR A 239 9.52 -7.64 21.33
C TYR A 239 8.18 -7.29 20.68
N GLY A 240 8.16 -7.01 19.37
CA GLY A 240 6.96 -6.62 18.64
C GLY A 240 6.23 -7.79 17.97
N VAL A 241 6.62 -9.03 18.25
CA VAL A 241 6.08 -10.21 17.56
C VAL A 241 5.05 -10.91 18.44
N GLU A 242 3.82 -11.02 17.91
CA GLU A 242 2.72 -11.74 18.54
C GLU A 242 2.74 -13.25 18.22
N LEU A 243 1.98 -14.03 18.99
CA LEU A 243 1.90 -15.49 18.84
C LEU A 243 1.54 -15.94 17.43
N GLY A 244 0.52 -15.33 16.82
CA GLY A 244 0.11 -15.68 15.46
C GLY A 244 1.22 -15.47 14.43
N ARG A 245 1.94 -14.34 14.52
CA ARG A 245 3.07 -14.04 13.65
C ARG A 245 4.24 -15.00 13.89
N LEU A 246 4.60 -15.26 15.13
CA LEU A 246 5.65 -16.22 15.49
C LEU A 246 5.32 -17.63 14.96
N MET A 247 4.10 -18.11 15.14
CA MET A 247 3.66 -19.42 14.64
C MET A 247 3.75 -19.50 13.11
N ASN A 248 3.36 -18.44 12.40
CA ASN A 248 3.52 -18.36 10.95
C ASN A 248 5.00 -18.39 10.55
N MET A 249 5.86 -17.64 11.24
CA MET A 249 7.31 -17.65 10.99
C MET A 249 7.90 -19.05 11.21
N LEU A 250 7.56 -19.71 12.32
CA LEU A 250 8.00 -21.07 12.64
C LEU A 250 7.55 -22.10 11.59
N LYS A 251 6.35 -21.94 11.04
CA LYS A 251 5.79 -22.83 10.01
C LYS A 251 6.48 -22.68 8.66
N TRP A 252 6.74 -21.45 8.23
CA TRP A 252 7.22 -21.13 6.89
C TRP A 252 8.73 -20.96 6.77
N THR A 253 9.46 -20.88 7.88
CA THR A 253 10.91 -20.71 7.85
C THR A 253 11.64 -21.86 7.12
N THR A 254 12.77 -21.53 6.50
CA THR A 254 13.68 -22.50 5.88
C THR A 254 14.73 -23.04 6.87
N TYR A 255 14.88 -22.41 8.04
CA TYR A 255 15.86 -22.82 9.04
C TYR A 255 15.45 -24.13 9.74
N LYS A 256 16.42 -25.04 9.86
CA LYS A 256 16.22 -26.37 10.47
C LYS A 256 16.40 -26.39 11.99
N ARG A 257 16.93 -25.33 12.58
CA ARG A 257 17.29 -25.22 14.01
C ARG A 257 16.85 -23.88 14.58
N MET A 258 16.52 -23.83 15.87
CA MET A 258 16.01 -22.62 16.54
C MET A 258 17.02 -21.48 16.63
N VAL A 259 18.31 -21.76 16.85
CA VAL A 259 19.32 -20.67 16.92
C VAL A 259 19.46 -19.92 15.60
N PRO A 260 19.68 -20.59 14.44
CA PRO A 260 19.67 -19.91 13.13
C PRO A 260 18.35 -19.21 12.83
N PHE A 261 17.21 -19.78 13.22
CA PHE A 261 15.90 -19.14 13.07
C PHE A 261 15.86 -17.79 13.82
N LEU A 262 16.17 -17.79 15.11
CA LEU A 262 16.13 -16.57 15.93
C LEU A 262 17.12 -15.50 15.44
N MET A 263 18.32 -15.89 15.00
CA MET A 263 19.33 -14.95 14.51
C MET A 263 18.97 -14.34 13.15
N ASN A 264 18.34 -15.11 12.27
CA ASN A 264 18.14 -14.70 10.89
C ASN A 264 16.74 -14.21 10.56
N GLU A 265 15.75 -14.48 11.39
CA GLU A 265 14.36 -14.03 11.17
C GLU A 265 14.01 -12.79 11.99
N PHE A 266 14.84 -12.43 12.98
CA PHE A 266 14.63 -11.27 13.84
C PHE A 266 15.80 -10.29 13.78
N SER A 267 15.52 -9.01 14.02
CA SER A 267 16.55 -7.98 14.18
C SER A 267 17.15 -8.03 15.59
N ARG A 268 18.43 -7.63 15.72
CA ARG A 268 19.15 -7.49 17.00
C ARG A 268 19.28 -8.77 17.84
N VAL A 269 19.13 -9.95 17.24
CA VAL A 269 19.33 -11.24 17.91
C VAL A 269 20.65 -11.88 17.49
N GLY A 270 21.66 -11.80 18.36
CA GLY A 270 22.92 -12.54 18.20
C GLY A 270 22.83 -13.98 18.73
N ALA A 271 23.88 -14.77 18.50
CA ALA A 271 23.94 -16.17 18.94
C ALA A 271 23.78 -16.33 20.48
N THR A 272 24.43 -15.47 21.26
CA THR A 272 24.34 -15.48 22.73
C THR A 272 22.92 -15.15 23.20
N THR A 273 22.30 -14.12 22.61
CA THR A 273 20.92 -13.73 22.91
C THR A 273 19.93 -14.83 22.53
N ALA A 274 20.10 -15.45 21.37
CA ALA A 274 19.27 -16.57 20.92
C ALA A 274 19.33 -17.75 21.89
N LYS A 275 20.54 -18.14 22.34
CA LYS A 275 20.70 -19.22 23.34
C LYS A 275 20.01 -18.87 24.66
N ARG A 276 20.20 -17.66 25.17
CA ARG A 276 19.56 -17.20 26.42
C ARG A 276 18.03 -17.17 26.33
N ILE A 277 17.47 -16.75 25.20
CA ILE A 277 16.02 -16.81 24.94
C ILE A 277 15.53 -18.26 25.01
N LEU A 278 16.25 -19.19 24.37
CA LEU A 278 15.87 -20.60 24.33
C LEU A 278 16.00 -21.29 25.68
N GLU A 279 17.04 -20.96 26.46
CA GLU A 279 17.21 -21.42 27.85
C GLU A 279 16.05 -20.97 28.73
N ASN A 280 15.69 -19.68 28.67
CA ASN A 280 14.54 -19.13 29.39
C ASN A 280 13.19 -19.74 28.97
N ALA A 281 13.09 -20.21 27.73
CA ALA A 281 11.91 -20.87 27.19
C ALA A 281 11.90 -22.40 27.43
N ALA A 282 12.97 -22.96 28.00
CA ALA A 282 13.21 -24.41 28.09
C ALA A 282 13.11 -25.15 26.73
N ILE A 283 13.62 -24.53 25.66
CA ILE A 283 13.64 -25.09 24.30
C ILE A 283 15.08 -25.43 23.91
N LEU A 284 15.28 -26.63 23.35
CA LEU A 284 16.61 -27.04 22.89
C LEU A 284 17.08 -26.17 21.71
N PRO A 285 18.35 -25.71 21.69
CA PRO A 285 18.93 -24.96 20.57
C PRO A 285 18.86 -25.67 19.21
N THR A 286 18.84 -27.01 19.24
CA THR A 286 18.77 -27.90 18.08
C THR A 286 17.34 -28.28 17.69
N ALA A 287 16.33 -27.85 18.45
CA ALA A 287 14.93 -28.10 18.13
C ALA A 287 14.59 -27.55 16.74
N LYS A 288 13.68 -28.23 16.04
CA LYS A 288 13.24 -27.82 14.72
C LYS A 288 12.16 -26.75 14.86
N PRO A 289 12.29 -25.56 14.23
CA PRO A 289 11.27 -24.51 14.31
C PRO A 289 9.85 -25.00 13.98
N LYS A 290 9.72 -25.83 12.94
CA LYS A 290 8.44 -26.37 12.47
C LYS A 290 7.79 -27.38 13.42
N SER A 291 8.51 -27.91 14.40
CA SER A 291 7.96 -28.89 15.36
C SER A 291 7.55 -28.26 16.70
N LEU A 292 7.70 -26.95 16.87
CA LEU A 292 7.28 -26.28 18.10
C LEU A 292 5.76 -26.32 18.25
N THR A 293 5.29 -26.68 19.44
CA THR A 293 3.87 -26.60 19.79
C THR A 293 3.46 -25.17 20.10
N ARG A 294 2.14 -24.95 20.21
CA ARG A 294 1.60 -23.65 20.62
C ARG A 294 2.08 -23.25 22.02
N GLU A 295 2.13 -24.19 22.96
CA GLU A 295 2.62 -23.93 24.32
C GLU A 295 4.09 -23.50 24.31
N GLN A 296 4.92 -24.18 23.52
CA GLN A 296 6.34 -23.83 23.37
C GLN A 296 6.52 -22.46 22.70
N ALA A 297 5.70 -22.11 21.72
CA ALA A 297 5.73 -20.78 21.11
C ALA A 297 5.30 -19.68 22.09
N MET A 298 4.33 -19.95 22.98
CA MET A 298 3.97 -19.01 24.05
C MET A 298 5.11 -18.83 25.06
N ALA A 299 5.72 -19.92 25.50
CA ALA A 299 6.89 -19.88 26.38
C ALA A 299 8.05 -19.08 25.75
N LEU A 300 8.26 -19.22 24.44
CA LEU A 300 9.26 -18.47 23.70
C LEU A 300 8.98 -16.96 23.71
N ILE A 301 7.72 -16.52 23.58
CA ILE A 301 7.35 -15.10 23.66
C ILE A 301 7.59 -14.53 25.05
N GLU A 302 7.21 -15.28 26.09
CA GLU A 302 7.49 -14.86 27.47
C GLU A 302 8.99 -14.77 27.74
N ALA A 303 9.77 -15.73 27.24
CA ALA A 303 11.22 -15.73 27.34
C ALA A 303 11.86 -14.55 26.59
N ILE A 304 11.34 -14.19 25.41
CA ILE A 304 11.75 -13.01 24.65
C ILE A 304 11.55 -11.77 25.52
N ARG A 305 10.36 -11.57 26.11
CA ARG A 305 10.04 -10.40 26.96
C ARG A 305 10.94 -10.28 28.19
N LYS A 306 11.34 -11.40 28.79
CA LYS A 306 12.24 -11.44 29.95
C LYS A 306 13.71 -11.24 29.59
N THR A 307 14.07 -11.39 28.31
CA THR A 307 15.46 -11.31 27.85
C THR A 307 15.77 -9.89 27.41
N PRO A 308 16.85 -9.24 27.90
CA PRO A 308 17.24 -7.91 27.43
C PRO A 308 17.83 -7.99 26.02
N ILE A 309 17.14 -7.38 25.05
CA ILE A 309 17.51 -7.32 23.63
C ILE A 309 17.77 -5.85 23.31
N ILE A 310 18.77 -5.59 22.46
CA ILE A 310 19.15 -4.24 22.03
C ILE A 310 17.99 -3.63 21.23
N SER A 311 17.72 -2.34 21.44
CA SER A 311 16.69 -1.61 20.70
C SER A 311 16.85 -1.73 19.17
N PRO A 312 15.73 -1.68 18.41
CA PRO A 312 15.71 -1.78 16.95
C PRO A 312 16.75 -0.89 16.26
#